data_AF-A0AAD9F4Y2-F1
#
_entry.id   AF-A0AAD9F4Y2-F1
#
_cell.length_a   1.000
_cell.length_b   1.000
_cell.length_c   1.000
_cell.angle_alpha   90.00
_cell.angle_beta   90.00
_cell.angle_gamma   90.00
#
_symmetry.space_group_name_H-M   'P 1'
#
loop_
_entity.id
_entity.type
_entity.pdbx_description
1 polymer ?
#
loop_
_entity_poly.entity_id
_entity_poly.type
_entity_poly.pdbx_seq_one_letter_code
_entity_poly.pdbx_strand_id
1 'polypeptide(L)'
;MSDINSTNPRTLGRGICIITGASKGFGQALAYQVSRSLEPRSVLLLVARSGPLLQEMKEGLQSATEEQQLVVHCVAVDLRTKEGVDETVRVARQEAVDEIEHVLLINNAASLGDIAKFETFTNPEEAGPTMECGKPLVYVCTAGLTLLGAILHRQSSRNMMFSVLAKEQQHVKVLSYSPGPMETDMQKEILRLTNVNHNPMPCHESAAKLMKLLLDNNFSSGAHLDFFDLSNVTTLDRQPLLWAKNTLSNRAPTNSWSGDKTCEFHVEGDKSPPTHFGISGTSAGTMENVAIFESPGKGRGLKATKEFWAGDVIFAEPSVAAVVLTAERICHSCFRREEKLQKCGQCKFAHYCDRTCQRAGWAEHKLECSAIKTYGKAPNENIRLGARILWRLDKDGSMMSDTQMVTLEELEDHIADMPEDDLKDFKVDIHNFLDYWPRSSKQHTIDDTFHIFGVINCNGFTVSDQRGLQAVGVGLFPNLCMVNHNCWPNCTVILNHGNQSAVNTMFHSQRRIELRSLSKIEGGDELTVSYVDFLNMTEERQRLLKTQYFFDCTCEHCKDHVKDDLKLGGLEVDGVKPTEEQVKEATDYCFEMMEKMEKARLNGNYHEVVKSARIAWRRQNQFWLTLTFTSCGCGAR
;
A
#
# COMPACT_ATOMS: atom_id res chain seq x y z
N MET A 1 -22.64 -18.44 38.24
CA MET A 1 -23.73 -19.38 37.92
C MET A 1 -24.88 -18.50 37.47
N SER A 2 -25.04 -18.18 36.19
CA SER A 2 -25.42 -18.98 35.00
C SER A 2 -25.01 -18.15 33.75
N ASP A 3 -24.62 -18.62 32.57
CA ASP A 3 -24.80 -19.88 31.85
C ASP A 3 -23.53 -20.18 31.04
N ILE A 4 -22.83 -21.25 31.40
CA ILE A 4 -21.85 -21.94 30.54
C ILE A 4 -22.60 -23.15 30.01
N ASN A 5 -23.28 -22.98 28.88
CA ASN A 5 -23.72 -24.03 27.94
C ASN A 5 -24.61 -23.42 26.87
N SER A 6 -24.00 -22.95 25.79
CA SER A 6 -24.66 -22.76 24.50
C SER A 6 -23.69 -23.23 23.42
N THR A 7 -23.66 -24.54 23.19
CA THR A 7 -23.07 -25.15 22.01
C THR A 7 -24.12 -25.09 20.89
N ASN A 8 -24.48 -23.89 20.45
CA ASN A 8 -25.07 -23.71 19.13
C ASN A 8 -23.91 -23.59 18.12
N PRO A 9 -23.91 -24.37 17.03
CA PRO A 9 -22.94 -24.15 15.95
C PRO A 9 -23.08 -22.69 15.48
N ARG A 10 -21.97 -21.96 15.41
CA ARG A 10 -21.99 -20.59 14.88
C ARG A 10 -22.36 -20.68 13.40
N THR A 11 -23.49 -20.07 13.03
CA THR A 11 -24.00 -20.04 11.65
C THR A 11 -23.74 -18.66 11.06
N LEU A 12 -23.71 -18.57 9.73
CA LEU A 12 -23.76 -17.30 9.01
C LEU A 12 -25.20 -16.77 8.90
N GLY A 13 -26.19 -17.47 9.43
CA GLY A 13 -27.62 -17.18 9.26
C GLY A 13 -28.17 -17.70 7.93
N ARG A 14 -29.43 -17.37 7.65
CA ARG A 14 -30.07 -17.74 6.38
C ARG A 14 -29.83 -16.65 5.34
N GLY A 15 -29.11 -16.95 4.27
CA GLY A 15 -28.64 -15.92 3.36
C GLY A 15 -28.47 -16.36 1.91
N ILE A 16 -28.25 -15.38 1.03
CA ILE A 16 -27.70 -15.61 -0.30
C ILE A 16 -26.21 -15.34 -0.24
N CYS A 17 -25.38 -16.36 -0.40
CA CYS A 17 -23.92 -16.20 -0.49
C CYS A 17 -23.45 -16.30 -1.94
N ILE A 18 -22.78 -15.26 -2.43
CA ILE A 18 -22.22 -15.19 -3.77
C ILE A 18 -20.70 -15.27 -3.63
N ILE A 19 -20.06 -16.27 -4.26
CA ILE A 19 -18.61 -16.44 -4.26
C ILE A 19 -18.10 -16.33 -5.69
N THR A 20 -17.33 -15.28 -5.98
CA THR A 20 -16.67 -15.12 -7.28
C THR A 20 -15.33 -15.87 -7.32
N GLY A 21 -14.92 -16.32 -8.50
CA GLY A 21 -13.72 -17.15 -8.63
C GLY A 21 -13.85 -18.52 -7.94
N ALA A 22 -15.06 -19.04 -7.76
CA ALA A 22 -15.33 -20.24 -6.97
C ALA A 22 -14.77 -21.56 -7.56
N SER A 23 -14.39 -21.56 -8.84
CA SER A 23 -13.99 -22.79 -9.55
C SER A 23 -12.64 -23.37 -9.12
N LYS A 24 -11.76 -22.60 -8.49
CA LYS A 24 -10.39 -23.03 -8.13
C LYS A 24 -9.83 -22.26 -6.91
N GLY A 25 -8.78 -22.80 -6.30
CA GLY A 25 -7.92 -22.09 -5.35
C GLY A 25 -8.68 -21.61 -4.10
N PHE A 26 -8.51 -20.33 -3.74
CA PHE A 26 -9.08 -19.76 -2.52
C PHE A 26 -10.61 -19.67 -2.55
N GLY A 27 -11.21 -19.33 -3.69
CA GLY A 27 -12.68 -19.26 -3.84
C GLY A 27 -13.33 -20.63 -3.68
N GLN A 28 -12.67 -21.67 -4.18
CA GLN A 28 -13.08 -23.06 -3.97
C GLN A 28 -13.01 -23.46 -2.50
N ALA A 29 -11.91 -23.12 -1.81
CA ALA A 29 -11.75 -23.38 -0.38
C ALA A 29 -12.81 -22.67 0.47
N LEU A 30 -13.19 -21.44 0.10
CA LEU A 30 -14.27 -20.72 0.76
C LEU A 30 -15.64 -21.36 0.52
N ALA A 31 -15.93 -21.82 -0.69
CA ALA A 31 -17.20 -22.49 -0.99
C ALA A 31 -17.43 -23.71 -0.08
N TYR A 32 -16.40 -24.52 0.19
CA TYR A 32 -16.48 -25.65 1.14
C TYR A 32 -16.73 -25.23 2.60
N GLN A 33 -16.19 -24.11 3.04
CA GLN A 33 -16.39 -23.64 4.41
C GLN A 33 -17.75 -22.98 4.58
N VAL A 34 -18.14 -22.12 3.63
CA VAL A 34 -19.44 -21.42 3.62
C VAL A 34 -20.59 -22.40 3.55
N SER A 35 -20.51 -23.45 2.72
CA SER A 35 -21.59 -24.43 2.58
C SER A 35 -21.92 -25.17 3.88
N ARG A 36 -21.01 -25.19 4.85
CA ARG A 36 -21.21 -25.83 6.16
C ARG A 36 -21.70 -24.87 7.24
N SER A 37 -21.60 -23.56 6.98
CA SER A 37 -21.92 -22.51 7.94
C SER A 37 -23.22 -21.77 7.63
N LEU A 38 -23.76 -21.89 6.41
CA LEU A 38 -25.07 -21.36 6.05
C LEU A 38 -26.19 -22.21 6.64
N GLU A 39 -27.30 -21.57 7.02
CA GLU A 39 -28.49 -22.26 7.52
C GLU A 39 -29.33 -22.88 6.41
N PRO A 40 -30.22 -23.85 6.75
CA PRO A 40 -31.08 -24.47 5.77
C PRO A 40 -31.90 -23.51 4.93
N ARG A 41 -32.06 -23.85 3.64
CA ARG A 41 -32.74 -23.04 2.61
C ARG A 41 -31.99 -21.77 2.21
N SER A 42 -30.73 -21.62 2.61
CA SER A 42 -29.83 -20.59 2.05
C SER A 42 -29.45 -20.92 0.61
N VAL A 43 -29.02 -19.90 -0.11
CA VAL A 43 -28.66 -19.99 -1.53
C VAL A 43 -27.16 -19.74 -1.68
N LEU A 44 -26.44 -20.63 -2.36
CA LEU A 44 -25.02 -20.50 -2.65
C LEU A 44 -24.81 -20.33 -4.17
N LEU A 45 -24.41 -19.13 -4.59
CA LEU A 45 -24.09 -18.79 -5.97
C LEU A 45 -22.58 -18.90 -6.18
N LEU A 46 -22.17 -19.88 -6.99
CA LEU A 46 -20.78 -20.09 -7.39
C LEU A 46 -20.56 -19.45 -8.76
N VAL A 47 -19.70 -18.43 -8.83
CA VAL A 47 -19.50 -17.62 -10.04
C VAL A 47 -18.06 -17.77 -10.54
N ALA A 48 -17.87 -18.17 -11.79
CA ALA A 48 -16.56 -18.25 -12.45
C ALA A 48 -16.69 -18.37 -13.97
N ARG A 49 -15.59 -18.20 -14.71
CA ARG A 49 -15.58 -18.33 -16.18
C ARG A 49 -15.79 -19.78 -16.67
N SER A 50 -15.37 -20.77 -15.89
CA SER A 50 -15.40 -22.17 -16.29
C SER A 50 -16.63 -22.88 -15.74
N GLY A 51 -17.65 -23.06 -16.58
CA GLY A 51 -18.83 -23.86 -16.26
C GLY A 51 -18.51 -25.30 -15.82
N PRO A 52 -17.64 -26.06 -16.52
CA PRO A 52 -17.30 -27.43 -16.13
C PRO A 52 -16.71 -27.54 -14.72
N LEU A 53 -15.79 -26.65 -14.35
CA LEU A 53 -15.18 -26.66 -13.01
C LEU A 53 -16.15 -26.22 -11.91
N LEU A 54 -17.12 -25.36 -12.23
CA LEU A 54 -18.19 -25.02 -11.30
C LEU A 54 -19.11 -26.23 -11.04
N GLN A 55 -19.39 -27.04 -12.05
CA GLN A 55 -20.19 -28.27 -11.87
C GLN A 55 -19.43 -29.30 -11.03
N GLU A 56 -18.14 -29.52 -11.30
CA GLU A 56 -17.28 -30.37 -10.46
C GLU A 56 -17.28 -29.89 -9.00
N MET A 57 -17.21 -28.57 -8.79
CA MET A 57 -17.30 -28.01 -7.44
C MET A 57 -18.67 -28.23 -6.79
N LYS A 58 -19.76 -28.05 -7.54
CA LYS A 58 -21.11 -28.34 -7.06
C LYS A 58 -21.28 -29.80 -6.67
N GLU A 59 -20.73 -30.72 -7.45
CA GLU A 59 -20.69 -32.16 -7.13
C GLU A 59 -19.89 -32.42 -5.85
N GLY A 60 -18.72 -31.81 -5.69
CA GLY A 60 -17.91 -31.92 -4.47
C GLY A 60 -18.59 -31.38 -3.21
N LEU A 61 -19.52 -30.43 -3.36
CA LEU A 61 -20.31 -29.87 -2.25
C LEU A 61 -21.55 -30.69 -1.89
N GLN A 62 -21.96 -31.67 -2.70
CA GLN A 62 -23.25 -32.36 -2.58
C GLN A 62 -23.56 -32.81 -1.16
N SER A 63 -22.62 -33.52 -0.51
CA SER A 63 -22.83 -34.02 0.85
C SER A 63 -23.09 -32.92 1.88
N ALA A 64 -22.39 -31.79 1.79
CA ALA A 64 -22.60 -30.65 2.70
C ALA A 64 -23.89 -29.89 2.38
N THR A 65 -24.22 -29.78 1.09
CA THR A 65 -25.41 -29.05 0.63
C THR A 65 -26.71 -29.81 0.84
N GLU A 66 -26.68 -31.14 0.81
CA GLU A 66 -27.83 -31.99 1.14
C GLU A 66 -28.11 -31.97 2.64
N GLU A 67 -27.05 -32.06 3.47
CA GLU A 67 -27.15 -31.94 4.93
C GLU A 67 -27.78 -30.60 5.35
N GLN A 68 -27.34 -29.51 4.72
CA GLN A 68 -27.83 -28.15 4.99
C GLN A 68 -29.00 -27.73 4.07
N GLN A 69 -29.57 -28.60 3.23
CA GLN A 69 -30.64 -28.23 2.28
C GLN A 69 -30.40 -26.91 1.51
N LEU A 70 -29.17 -26.70 1.03
CA LEU A 70 -28.76 -25.49 0.32
C LEU A 70 -29.15 -25.53 -1.15
N VAL A 71 -29.57 -24.39 -1.69
CA VAL A 71 -29.79 -24.22 -3.14
C VAL A 71 -28.50 -23.73 -3.77
N VAL A 72 -27.86 -24.54 -4.63
CA VAL A 72 -26.58 -24.19 -5.26
C VAL A 72 -26.74 -23.89 -6.75
N HIS A 73 -26.40 -22.66 -7.15
CA HIS A 73 -26.37 -22.22 -8.54
C HIS A 73 -24.94 -22.03 -9.04
N CYS A 74 -24.66 -22.53 -10.24
CA CYS A 74 -23.39 -22.30 -10.93
C CYS A 74 -23.62 -21.28 -12.04
N VAL A 75 -22.96 -20.13 -11.95
CA VAL A 75 -23.08 -19.04 -12.92
C VAL A 75 -21.77 -18.92 -13.69
N ALA A 76 -21.78 -19.47 -14.91
CA ALA A 76 -20.61 -19.54 -15.78
C ALA A 76 -20.50 -18.26 -16.63
N VAL A 77 -19.87 -17.22 -16.09
CA VAL A 77 -19.83 -15.88 -16.71
C VAL A 77 -18.45 -15.22 -16.57
N ASP A 78 -18.19 -14.22 -17.41
CA ASP A 78 -17.06 -13.33 -17.27
C ASP A 78 -17.48 -12.03 -16.57
N LEU A 79 -17.13 -11.89 -15.29
CA LEU A 79 -17.43 -10.69 -14.49
C LEU A 79 -16.67 -9.44 -14.94
N ARG A 80 -15.84 -9.53 -15.98
CA ARG A 80 -15.24 -8.36 -16.65
C ARG A 80 -16.22 -7.65 -17.58
N THR A 81 -17.33 -8.30 -17.96
CA THR A 81 -18.33 -7.70 -18.85
C THR A 81 -19.59 -7.35 -18.08
N LYS A 82 -20.32 -6.34 -18.56
CA LYS A 82 -21.60 -5.91 -17.97
C LYS A 82 -22.62 -7.04 -17.96
N GLU A 83 -22.68 -7.82 -19.05
CA GLU A 83 -23.59 -8.95 -19.19
C GLU A 83 -23.33 -10.03 -18.13
N GLY A 84 -22.05 -10.29 -17.80
CA GLY A 84 -21.68 -11.27 -16.78
C GLY A 84 -22.10 -10.83 -15.38
N VAL A 85 -22.00 -9.54 -15.07
CA VAL A 85 -22.48 -8.95 -13.81
C VAL A 85 -24.01 -9.00 -13.76
N ASP A 86 -24.68 -8.55 -14.81
CA ASP A 86 -26.14 -8.51 -14.91
C ASP A 86 -26.75 -9.92 -14.75
N GLU A 87 -26.17 -10.93 -15.39
CA GLU A 87 -26.61 -12.32 -15.25
C GLU A 87 -26.44 -12.84 -13.82
N THR A 88 -25.32 -12.53 -13.17
CA THR A 88 -25.09 -12.92 -11.77
C THR A 88 -26.12 -12.30 -10.84
N VAL A 89 -26.41 -11.02 -11.02
CA VAL A 89 -27.44 -10.29 -10.24
C VAL A 89 -28.83 -10.85 -10.54
N ARG A 90 -29.14 -11.15 -11.81
CA ARG A 90 -30.42 -11.72 -12.22
C ARG A 90 -30.69 -13.03 -11.48
N VAL A 91 -29.71 -13.94 -11.44
CA VAL A 91 -29.83 -15.21 -10.70
C VAL A 91 -29.99 -14.95 -9.19
N ALA A 92 -29.20 -14.05 -8.61
CA ALA A 92 -29.32 -13.73 -7.18
C ALA A 92 -30.70 -13.15 -6.81
N ARG A 93 -31.29 -12.31 -7.68
CA ARG A 93 -32.62 -11.72 -7.47
C ARG A 93 -33.74 -12.73 -7.63
N GLN A 94 -33.62 -13.70 -8.53
CA GLN A 94 -34.63 -14.75 -8.70
C GLN A 94 -34.80 -15.60 -7.45
N GLU A 95 -33.71 -15.83 -6.71
CA GLU A 95 -33.70 -16.62 -5.49
C GLU A 95 -33.93 -15.79 -4.21
N ALA A 96 -34.12 -14.46 -4.35
CA ALA A 96 -34.39 -13.56 -3.23
C ALA A 96 -35.86 -13.68 -2.77
N VAL A 97 -36.17 -14.78 -2.09
CA VAL A 97 -37.46 -15.02 -1.40
C VAL A 97 -37.55 -14.28 -0.05
N ASP A 98 -38.77 -14.10 0.45
CA ASP A 98 -39.06 -13.36 1.70
C ASP A 98 -38.30 -13.88 2.92
N GLU A 99 -37.93 -15.17 2.94
CA GLU A 99 -37.26 -15.83 4.06
C GLU A 99 -35.73 -15.62 4.15
N ILE A 100 -35.08 -15.00 3.16
CA ILE A 100 -33.64 -14.68 3.24
C ILE A 100 -33.41 -13.55 4.25
N GLU A 101 -32.41 -13.63 5.12
CA GLU A 101 -32.17 -12.58 6.13
C GLU A 101 -31.16 -11.54 5.65
N HIS A 102 -30.17 -11.97 4.86
CA HIS A 102 -29.08 -11.10 4.39
C HIS A 102 -28.42 -11.67 3.13
N VAL A 103 -27.60 -10.85 2.49
CA VAL A 103 -26.77 -11.24 1.34
C VAL A 103 -25.29 -11.16 1.73
N LEU A 104 -24.50 -12.16 1.36
CA LEU A 104 -23.05 -12.21 1.56
C LEU A 104 -22.35 -12.30 0.21
N LEU A 105 -21.74 -11.21 -0.24
CA LEU A 105 -20.95 -11.20 -1.48
C LEU A 105 -19.47 -11.30 -1.16
N ILE A 106 -18.87 -12.44 -1.50
CA ILE A 106 -17.43 -12.68 -1.46
C ILE A 106 -16.86 -12.49 -2.86
N ASN A 107 -16.31 -11.31 -3.12
CA ASN A 107 -15.64 -10.99 -4.36
C ASN A 107 -14.16 -11.43 -4.30
N ASN A 108 -13.89 -12.62 -4.85
CA ASN A 108 -12.57 -13.25 -4.96
C ASN A 108 -12.11 -13.38 -6.44
N ALA A 109 -12.31 -12.32 -7.23
CA ALA A 109 -11.83 -12.29 -8.62
C ALA A 109 -10.35 -11.82 -8.68
N ALA A 110 -9.46 -12.70 -9.16
CA ALA A 110 -8.07 -12.36 -9.44
C ALA A 110 -7.71 -12.72 -10.89
N SER A 111 -6.88 -11.90 -11.54
CA SER A 111 -6.47 -12.06 -12.95
C SER A 111 -4.94 -12.12 -13.06
N LEU A 112 -4.46 -13.01 -13.93
CA LEU A 112 -3.09 -13.03 -14.45
C LEU A 112 -3.16 -12.48 -15.89
N GLY A 113 -2.51 -11.36 -16.16
CA GLY A 113 -2.44 -10.78 -17.51
C GLY A 113 -2.27 -9.27 -17.52
N ASP A 114 -1.97 -8.73 -18.71
CA ASP A 114 -1.91 -7.29 -18.97
C ASP A 114 -3.29 -6.65 -18.68
N ILE A 115 -3.28 -5.71 -17.75
CA ILE A 115 -4.47 -5.05 -17.19
C ILE A 115 -4.81 -3.77 -17.98
N ALA A 116 -4.11 -3.51 -19.10
CA ALA A 116 -4.29 -2.31 -19.93
C ALA A 116 -5.65 -2.21 -20.65
N LYS A 117 -6.48 -3.27 -20.60
CA LYS A 117 -7.80 -3.34 -21.27
C LYS A 117 -8.95 -3.51 -20.29
N PHE A 118 -9.03 -2.68 -19.26
CA PHE A 118 -10.24 -2.59 -18.43
C PHE A 118 -11.04 -1.36 -18.85
N GLU A 119 -12.32 -1.57 -19.13
CA GLU A 119 -13.28 -0.47 -19.20
C GLU A 119 -13.48 0.09 -17.78
N THR A 120 -13.37 1.40 -17.67
CA THR A 120 -13.57 2.14 -16.42
C THR A 120 -15.08 2.23 -16.16
N PHE A 121 -15.56 1.61 -15.09
CA PHE A 121 -16.92 1.87 -14.62
C PHE A 121 -16.93 3.22 -13.90
N THR A 122 -17.35 4.26 -14.61
CA THR A 122 -17.32 5.67 -14.16
C THR A 122 -18.56 6.10 -13.39
N ASN A 123 -19.56 5.22 -13.25
CA ASN A 123 -20.80 5.50 -12.55
C ASN A 123 -20.95 4.59 -11.32
N PRO A 124 -21.09 5.14 -10.09
CA PRO A 124 -21.42 4.37 -8.89
C PRO A 124 -22.74 3.60 -9.01
N GLU A 125 -23.66 4.03 -9.88
CA GLU A 125 -24.89 3.29 -10.22
C GLU A 125 -24.65 2.13 -11.23
N GLU A 126 -23.51 2.11 -11.93
CA GLU A 126 -23.09 1.02 -12.82
C GLU A 126 -22.16 0.02 -12.13
N ALA A 127 -21.51 0.42 -11.03
CA ALA A 127 -20.74 -0.48 -10.16
C ALA A 127 -21.61 -1.32 -9.20
N GLY A 128 -22.93 -1.23 -9.34
CA GLY A 128 -23.89 -2.14 -8.74
C GLY A 128 -25.31 -1.69 -9.08
N PRO A 129 -26.16 -2.55 -9.68
CA PRO A 129 -27.59 -2.28 -9.66
C PRO A 129 -27.99 -2.19 -8.19
N THR A 130 -28.61 -1.07 -7.80
CA THR A 130 -29.32 -0.86 -6.55
C THR A 130 -30.13 -2.13 -6.27
N MET A 131 -29.57 -3.03 -5.43
CA MET A 131 -30.37 -4.07 -4.80
C MET A 131 -31.14 -3.31 -3.72
N GLU A 132 -32.24 -2.68 -4.12
CA GLU A 132 -33.36 -2.33 -3.25
C GLU A 132 -34.02 -3.62 -2.72
N CYS A 133 -33.23 -4.56 -2.23
CA CYS A 133 -33.70 -5.61 -1.37
C CYS A 133 -33.48 -5.03 0.02
N GLY A 134 -34.53 -4.67 0.76
CA GLY A 134 -34.46 -4.03 2.07
C GLY A 134 -33.85 -4.90 3.18
N LYS A 135 -32.80 -5.67 2.89
CA LYS A 135 -32.13 -6.67 3.73
C LYS A 135 -30.64 -6.31 3.87
N PRO A 136 -30.01 -6.53 5.04
CA PRO A 136 -28.58 -6.23 5.26
C PRO A 136 -27.66 -6.96 4.28
N LEU A 137 -26.60 -6.29 3.79
CA LEU A 137 -25.60 -6.86 2.87
C LEU A 137 -24.22 -6.88 3.56
N VAL A 138 -23.51 -8.01 3.48
CA VAL A 138 -22.10 -8.13 3.87
C VAL A 138 -21.26 -8.30 2.60
N TYR A 139 -20.35 -7.38 2.35
CA TYR A 139 -19.45 -7.37 1.20
C TYR A 139 -18.02 -7.67 1.64
N VAL A 140 -17.44 -8.75 1.12
CA VAL A 140 -16.09 -9.22 1.44
C VAL A 140 -15.28 -9.26 0.15
N CYS A 141 -14.17 -8.53 0.07
CA CYS A 141 -13.26 -8.56 -1.06
C CYS A 141 -11.94 -9.21 -0.65
N THR A 142 -11.47 -10.21 -1.43
CA THR A 142 -10.23 -10.93 -1.12
C THR A 142 -9.18 -10.72 -2.20
N ALA A 143 -8.00 -10.23 -1.81
CA ALA A 143 -6.93 -9.92 -2.76
C ALA A 143 -6.04 -11.14 -3.06
N GLY A 144 -6.02 -11.63 -4.30
CA GLY A 144 -4.92 -12.47 -4.78
C GLY A 144 -3.70 -11.60 -5.10
N LEU A 145 -2.50 -11.97 -4.65
CA LEU A 145 -1.26 -11.26 -4.96
C LEU A 145 -0.98 -11.26 -6.47
N THR A 146 -0.80 -10.08 -7.07
CA THR A 146 -0.17 -9.90 -8.40
C THR A 146 0.68 -8.61 -8.47
N LEU A 147 1.95 -8.79 -8.88
CA LEU A 147 3.10 -7.90 -9.19
C LEU A 147 3.17 -6.44 -8.68
N LEU A 148 4.31 -6.15 -8.02
CA LEU A 148 4.76 -4.88 -7.43
C LEU A 148 4.88 -3.73 -8.45
N GLY A 149 4.28 -2.58 -8.12
CA GLY A 149 4.38 -1.32 -8.86
C GLY A 149 3.06 -0.56 -8.85
N ALA A 150 1.99 -1.18 -9.37
CA ALA A 150 0.62 -0.63 -9.33
C ALA A 150 -0.13 -0.92 -8.01
N ILE A 151 0.48 -1.71 -7.10
CA ILE A 151 -0.14 -2.20 -5.86
C ILE A 151 -0.38 -1.10 -4.83
N LEU A 152 0.56 -0.18 -4.62
CA LEU A 152 0.48 0.78 -3.50
C LEU A 152 -0.65 1.81 -3.71
N HIS A 153 -0.79 2.35 -4.92
CA HIS A 153 -1.92 3.23 -5.25
C HIS A 153 -3.26 2.49 -5.27
N ARG A 154 -3.32 1.27 -5.85
CA ARG A 154 -4.58 0.50 -5.91
C ARG A 154 -5.04 -0.01 -4.56
N GLN A 155 -4.13 -0.43 -3.67
CA GLN A 155 -4.48 -0.87 -2.31
C GLN A 155 -4.98 0.31 -1.46
N SER A 156 -4.36 1.49 -1.63
CA SER A 156 -4.77 2.73 -0.97
C SER A 156 -6.12 3.25 -1.48
N SER A 157 -6.31 3.32 -2.80
CA SER A 157 -7.58 3.72 -3.43
C SER A 157 -8.71 2.73 -3.16
N ARG A 158 -8.43 1.41 -3.16
CA ARG A 158 -9.41 0.37 -2.81
C ARG A 158 -9.81 0.43 -1.35
N ASN A 159 -8.85 0.60 -0.44
CA ASN A 159 -9.14 0.74 0.99
C ASN A 159 -9.92 2.03 1.28
N MET A 160 -9.61 3.12 0.56
CA MET A 160 -10.39 4.37 0.61
C MET A 160 -11.81 4.14 0.09
N MET A 161 -11.98 3.53 -1.08
CA MET A 161 -13.28 3.20 -1.68
C MET A 161 -14.14 2.38 -0.72
N PHE A 162 -13.58 1.33 -0.11
CA PHE A 162 -14.32 0.52 0.87
C PHE A 162 -14.62 1.26 2.17
N SER A 163 -13.74 2.17 2.61
CA SER A 163 -14.00 3.05 3.76
C SER A 163 -15.11 4.06 3.47
N VAL A 164 -15.20 4.56 2.23
CA VAL A 164 -16.27 5.44 1.77
C VAL A 164 -17.58 4.67 1.65
N LEU A 165 -17.58 3.51 0.99
CA LEU A 165 -18.77 2.65 0.85
C LEU A 165 -19.37 2.28 2.21
N ALA A 166 -18.53 1.91 3.19
CA ALA A 166 -18.96 1.60 4.55
C ALA A 166 -19.60 2.79 5.29
N LYS A 167 -19.20 4.04 4.96
CA LYS A 167 -19.77 5.25 5.55
C LYS A 167 -21.05 5.71 4.85
N GLU A 168 -21.10 5.57 3.52
CA GLU A 168 -22.24 5.98 2.70
C GLU A 168 -23.42 5.00 2.83
N GLN A 169 -23.14 3.70 2.89
CA GLN A 169 -24.15 2.65 2.94
C GLN A 169 -24.17 2.00 4.32
N GLN A 170 -24.86 2.63 5.28
CA GLN A 170 -24.89 2.14 6.67
C GLN A 170 -25.54 0.75 6.84
N HIS A 171 -26.29 0.28 5.84
CA HIS A 171 -26.88 -1.06 5.81
C HIS A 171 -25.96 -2.12 5.16
N VAL A 172 -24.76 -1.72 4.71
CA VAL A 172 -23.76 -2.60 4.11
C VAL A 172 -22.54 -2.72 5.02
N LYS A 173 -22.18 -3.95 5.40
CA LYS A 173 -20.96 -4.24 6.15
C LYS A 173 -19.83 -4.63 5.18
N VAL A 174 -18.76 -3.84 5.12
CA VAL A 174 -17.67 -4.02 4.15
C VAL A 174 -16.41 -4.54 4.83
N LEU A 175 -15.76 -5.55 4.24
CA LEU A 175 -14.47 -6.09 4.67
C LEU A 175 -13.49 -6.22 3.49
N SER A 176 -12.28 -5.71 3.66
CA SER A 176 -11.14 -5.91 2.75
C SER A 176 -10.18 -6.91 3.39
N TYR A 177 -10.19 -8.16 2.92
CA TYR A 177 -9.37 -9.23 3.48
C TYR A 177 -8.16 -9.55 2.58
N SER A 178 -6.95 -9.52 3.14
CA SER A 178 -5.75 -9.98 2.44
C SER A 178 -5.45 -11.43 2.87
N PRO A 179 -5.70 -12.43 2.02
CA PRO A 179 -5.57 -13.84 2.38
C PRO A 179 -4.12 -14.36 2.49
N GLY A 180 -3.11 -13.53 2.22
CA GLY A 180 -1.70 -13.95 2.17
C GLY A 180 -1.33 -14.73 0.90
N PRO A 181 -0.05 -15.12 0.74
CA PRO A 181 0.41 -15.93 -0.38
C PRO A 181 -0.11 -17.37 -0.24
N MET A 182 -0.92 -17.81 -1.19
CA MET A 182 -1.57 -19.12 -1.14
C MET A 182 -1.12 -20.05 -2.27
N GLU A 183 -1.14 -21.35 -2.00
CA GLU A 183 -0.86 -22.41 -2.98
C GLU A 183 -1.93 -22.41 -4.09
N THR A 184 -1.64 -21.66 -5.14
CA THR A 184 -2.51 -21.49 -6.30
C THR A 184 -1.68 -21.55 -7.56
N ASP A 185 -2.31 -21.81 -8.72
CA ASP A 185 -1.62 -21.77 -10.01
C ASP A 185 -1.04 -20.37 -10.29
N MET A 186 -1.67 -19.32 -9.75
CA MET A 186 -1.14 -17.95 -9.75
C MET A 186 0.20 -17.83 -9.03
N GLN A 187 0.33 -18.45 -7.86
CA GLN A 187 1.57 -18.40 -7.09
C GLN A 187 2.68 -19.25 -7.72
N LYS A 188 2.33 -20.34 -8.40
CA LYS A 188 3.28 -21.11 -9.23
C LYS A 188 3.78 -20.29 -10.40
N GLU A 189 2.90 -19.54 -11.06
CA GLU A 189 3.29 -18.66 -12.17
C GLU A 189 4.10 -17.46 -11.67
N ILE A 190 3.77 -16.87 -10.52
CA ILE A 190 4.61 -15.85 -9.87
C ILE A 190 5.99 -16.42 -9.57
N LEU A 191 6.09 -17.60 -8.95
CA LEU A 191 7.37 -18.26 -8.71
C LEU A 191 8.13 -18.51 -10.03
N ARG A 192 7.44 -18.91 -11.09
CA ARG A 192 8.05 -19.11 -12.41
C ARG A 192 8.60 -17.81 -13.02
N LEU A 193 7.86 -16.70 -12.87
CA LEU A 193 8.18 -15.41 -13.47
C LEU A 193 9.19 -14.60 -12.64
N THR A 194 9.17 -14.73 -11.32
CA THR A 194 9.99 -13.91 -10.40
C THR A 194 11.09 -14.69 -9.68
N ASN A 195 11.03 -16.02 -9.69
CA ASN A 195 11.88 -16.91 -8.90
C ASN A 195 11.80 -16.67 -7.38
N VAL A 196 10.80 -15.90 -6.90
CA VAL A 196 10.58 -15.62 -5.48
C VAL A 196 9.59 -16.62 -4.89
N ASN A 197 10.06 -17.41 -3.93
CA ASN A 197 9.20 -18.32 -3.16
C ASN A 197 8.66 -17.62 -1.92
N HIS A 198 7.36 -17.29 -1.93
CA HIS A 198 6.66 -16.65 -0.82
C HIS A 198 6.20 -17.63 0.28
N ASN A 199 6.70 -18.88 0.28
CA ASN A 199 6.25 -19.96 1.17
C ASN A 199 4.71 -20.05 1.18
N PRO A 200 4.11 -20.40 0.02
CA PRO A 200 2.67 -20.38 -0.12
C PRO A 200 2.01 -21.32 0.87
N MET A 201 0.91 -20.87 1.44
CA MET A 201 0.15 -21.65 2.40
C MET A 201 -1.09 -22.29 1.75
N PRO A 202 -1.64 -23.37 2.33
CA PRO A 202 -2.85 -23.96 1.80
C PRO A 202 -4.04 -22.99 1.83
N CYS A 203 -4.78 -22.88 0.72
CA CYS A 203 -5.95 -22.02 0.60
C CYS A 203 -6.99 -22.21 1.73
N HIS A 204 -7.13 -23.45 2.22
CA HIS A 204 -8.10 -23.79 3.27
C HIS A 204 -7.78 -23.14 4.62
N GLU A 205 -6.52 -22.88 4.94
CA GLU A 205 -6.14 -22.24 6.21
C GLU A 205 -6.54 -20.76 6.22
N SER A 206 -6.29 -20.05 5.11
CA SER A 206 -6.71 -18.66 4.94
C SER A 206 -8.23 -18.55 4.90
N ALA A 207 -8.91 -19.47 4.20
CA ALA A 207 -10.37 -19.52 4.15
C ALA A 207 -10.97 -19.74 5.55
N ALA A 208 -10.38 -20.63 6.36
CA ALA A 208 -10.83 -20.87 7.73
C ALA A 208 -10.68 -19.63 8.63
N LYS A 209 -9.60 -18.85 8.49
CA LYS A 209 -9.44 -17.59 9.23
C LYS A 209 -10.48 -16.55 8.82
N LEU A 210 -10.73 -16.38 7.52
CA LEU A 210 -11.79 -15.48 7.05
C LEU A 210 -13.16 -15.92 7.57
N MET A 211 -13.46 -17.20 7.50
CA MET A 211 -14.74 -17.74 8.00
C MET A 211 -14.93 -17.51 9.49
N LYS A 212 -13.87 -17.68 10.29
CA LYS A 212 -13.94 -17.33 11.71
C LYS A 212 -14.19 -15.83 11.92
N LEU A 213 -13.57 -14.95 11.13
CA LEU A 213 -13.85 -13.51 11.21
C LEU A 213 -15.32 -13.18 10.87
N LEU A 214 -15.90 -13.84 9.87
CA LEU A 214 -17.29 -13.64 9.48
C LEU A 214 -18.26 -14.17 10.54
N LEU A 215 -18.02 -15.38 11.06
CA LEU A 215 -18.82 -16.00 12.12
C LEU A 215 -18.74 -15.22 13.44
N ASP A 216 -17.55 -14.73 13.79
CA ASP A 216 -17.35 -13.94 15.01
C ASP A 216 -17.84 -12.49 14.84
N ASN A 217 -18.04 -12.06 13.58
CA ASN A 217 -18.41 -10.71 13.18
C ASN A 217 -17.48 -9.62 13.74
N ASN A 218 -16.24 -9.99 14.08
CA ASN A 218 -15.30 -9.21 14.88
C ASN A 218 -14.45 -8.26 14.02
N PHE A 219 -15.12 -7.40 13.26
CA PHE A 219 -14.48 -6.35 12.48
C PHE A 219 -15.42 -5.15 12.31
N SER A 220 -14.83 -3.95 12.22
CA SER A 220 -15.54 -2.73 11.87
C SER A 220 -15.81 -2.68 10.36
N SER A 221 -16.97 -2.16 9.95
CA SER A 221 -17.25 -1.95 8.52
C SER A 221 -16.20 -1.01 7.90
N GLY A 222 -15.66 -1.37 6.74
CA GLY A 222 -14.56 -0.66 6.07
C GLY A 222 -13.16 -1.09 6.53
N ALA A 223 -13.04 -2.08 7.42
CA ALA A 223 -11.73 -2.57 7.87
C ALA A 223 -10.94 -3.26 6.75
N HIS A 224 -9.61 -3.09 6.82
CA HIS A 224 -8.66 -3.89 6.06
C HIS A 224 -7.92 -4.81 7.02
N LEU A 225 -7.98 -6.11 6.80
CA LEU A 225 -7.36 -7.13 7.67
C LEU A 225 -6.47 -8.04 6.84
N ASP A 226 -5.22 -8.18 7.24
CA ASP A 226 -4.30 -9.14 6.64
C ASP A 226 -4.30 -10.47 7.41
N PHE A 227 -4.15 -11.58 6.68
CA PHE A 227 -4.00 -12.92 7.23
C PHE A 227 -2.95 -12.98 8.35
N PHE A 228 -1.84 -12.25 8.20
CA PHE A 228 -0.74 -12.23 9.18
C PHE A 228 -1.01 -11.33 10.38
N ASP A 229 -1.90 -10.34 10.27
CA ASP A 229 -2.28 -9.45 11.37
C ASP A 229 -3.22 -10.15 12.38
N LEU A 230 -3.77 -11.31 12.02
CA LEU A 230 -4.69 -12.09 12.83
C LEU A 230 -3.93 -13.04 13.77
N SER A 231 -3.16 -12.51 14.71
CA SER A 231 -2.25 -13.29 15.55
C SER A 231 -2.87 -13.98 16.79
N ASN A 232 -4.20 -13.97 16.97
CA ASN A 232 -4.87 -14.53 18.18
C ASN A 232 -6.10 -15.40 17.89
N VAL A 233 -6.20 -15.98 16.69
CA VAL A 233 -7.34 -16.81 16.30
C VAL A 233 -6.93 -18.29 16.39
N THR A 234 -7.08 -18.91 17.56
CA THR A 234 -6.97 -20.37 17.74
C THR A 234 -7.92 -21.07 16.76
N THR A 235 -7.36 -21.95 15.93
CA THR A 235 -8.12 -22.80 15.00
C THR A 235 -9.13 -23.63 15.79
N LEU A 236 -10.43 -23.51 15.45
CA LEU A 236 -11.44 -24.44 15.94
C LEU A 236 -11.06 -25.87 15.53
N ASP A 237 -11.14 -26.77 16.49
CA ASP A 237 -11.08 -28.24 16.45
C ASP A 237 -10.49 -28.90 15.19
N ARG A 238 -9.29 -29.47 15.37
CA ARG A 238 -8.80 -30.59 14.56
C ARG A 238 -9.74 -31.80 14.76
N GLN A 239 -10.81 -31.89 13.97
CA GLN A 239 -11.37 -33.19 13.61
C GLN A 239 -10.60 -33.73 12.40
N PRO A 240 -9.94 -34.90 12.50
CA PRO A 240 -9.20 -35.46 11.38
C PRO A 240 -10.16 -35.92 10.28
N LEU A 241 -10.11 -35.24 9.13
CA LEU A 241 -10.78 -35.69 7.90
C LEU A 241 -10.11 -36.97 7.38
N LEU A 242 -10.93 -38.00 7.25
CA LEU A 242 -10.61 -39.41 7.07
C LEU A 242 -10.20 -39.79 5.63
N TRP A 243 -9.46 -38.96 4.89
CA TRP A 243 -9.11 -39.23 3.48
C TRP A 243 -7.67 -39.73 3.25
N ALA A 244 -6.80 -39.74 4.26
CA ALA A 244 -5.40 -40.18 4.14
C ALA A 244 -5.15 -41.64 4.60
N LYS A 245 -6.09 -42.56 4.36
CA LYS A 245 -5.89 -44.01 4.51
C LYS A 245 -6.37 -44.74 3.28
N ASN A 246 -5.68 -44.56 2.16
CA ASN A 246 -5.65 -45.53 1.07
C ASN A 246 -4.52 -45.18 0.09
N THR A 247 -3.28 -45.32 0.55
CA THR A 247 -2.14 -45.73 -0.29
C THR A 247 -0.93 -45.90 0.63
N LEU A 248 -0.15 -46.96 0.40
CA LEU A 248 1.08 -47.35 1.08
C LEU A 248 0.90 -48.27 2.31
N SER A 249 0.46 -49.49 2.02
CA SER A 249 0.96 -50.68 2.71
C SER A 249 2.44 -50.89 2.34
N ASN A 250 3.33 -50.91 3.34
CA ASN A 250 4.33 -51.97 3.59
C ASN A 250 5.63 -51.46 4.21
N ARG A 251 5.96 -52.10 5.35
CA ARG A 251 7.28 -52.34 5.95
C ARG A 251 7.99 -51.17 6.65
N ALA A 252 7.78 -51.12 7.97
CA ALA A 252 8.87 -50.88 8.93
C ALA A 252 9.62 -52.21 9.20
N PRO A 253 10.88 -52.14 9.67
CA PRO A 253 11.17 -52.62 11.03
C PRO A 253 12.00 -51.57 11.82
N THR A 254 11.48 -51.09 12.94
CA THR A 254 11.90 -51.44 14.33
C THR A 254 13.41 -51.32 14.60
N ASN A 255 13.80 -50.37 15.45
CA ASN A 255 14.36 -50.69 16.77
C ASN A 255 14.42 -49.47 17.69
N SER A 256 14.02 -49.73 18.92
CA SER A 256 14.17 -48.93 20.13
C SER A 256 15.65 -48.72 20.47
N TRP A 257 15.96 -47.69 21.26
CA TRP A 257 16.70 -47.82 22.52
C TRP A 257 16.72 -46.51 23.32
N SER A 258 16.59 -46.70 24.62
CA SER A 258 16.56 -45.76 25.74
C SER A 258 17.95 -45.29 26.16
N GLY A 259 18.02 -44.16 26.87
CA GLY A 259 18.98 -44.02 27.96
C GLY A 259 19.68 -42.67 28.04
N ASP A 260 19.43 -41.97 29.14
CA ASP A 260 20.26 -40.93 29.73
C ASP A 260 21.77 -41.20 29.61
N LYS A 261 22.56 -40.16 29.34
CA LYS A 261 23.64 -39.71 30.24
C LYS A 261 24.32 -38.43 29.75
N THR A 262 24.69 -37.66 30.75
CA THR A 262 25.35 -36.36 30.78
C THR A 262 26.82 -36.39 30.37
N CYS A 263 27.31 -35.19 30.06
CA CYS A 263 28.68 -34.66 30.21
C CYS A 263 29.56 -34.49 28.95
N GLU A 264 29.77 -33.20 28.66
CA GLU A 264 31.06 -32.53 28.38
C GLU A 264 31.94 -33.04 27.23
N PHE A 265 32.11 -32.18 26.21
CA PHE A 265 33.23 -32.27 25.28
C PHE A 265 33.92 -30.92 25.08
N HIS A 266 35.20 -30.90 25.44
CA HIS A 266 36.24 -30.01 24.91
C HIS A 266 36.39 -30.22 23.39
N VAL A 267 36.60 -29.13 22.67
CA VAL A 267 36.83 -29.08 21.23
C VAL A 267 38.32 -28.94 20.97
N GLU A 268 38.91 -29.83 20.16
CA GLU A 268 39.73 -29.51 18.97
C GLU A 268 40.36 -30.79 18.39
N GLY A 269 40.29 -30.97 17.05
CA GLY A 269 41.02 -32.05 16.36
C GLY A 269 40.45 -32.62 15.04
N ASP A 270 40.03 -31.75 14.12
CA ASP A 270 40.22 -31.82 12.65
C ASP A 270 39.72 -32.99 11.72
N LYS A 271 39.10 -32.56 10.60
CA LYS A 271 38.93 -33.13 9.22
C LYS A 271 37.79 -34.10 8.86
N SER A 272 36.71 -33.55 8.24
CA SER A 272 36.23 -33.80 6.85
C SER A 272 34.84 -33.16 6.59
N PRO A 273 34.32 -33.14 5.33
CA PRO A 273 34.41 -32.13 4.25
C PRO A 273 33.30 -31.05 4.27
N PRO A 274 33.35 -29.98 3.45
CA PRO A 274 32.47 -28.83 3.57
C PRO A 274 31.09 -29.07 2.93
N THR A 275 30.03 -29.06 3.74
CA THR A 275 28.66 -28.81 3.27
C THR A 275 28.36 -27.32 3.43
N HIS A 276 28.79 -26.51 2.46
CA HIS A 276 28.27 -25.15 2.29
C HIS A 276 26.87 -25.24 1.68
N PHE A 277 25.83 -25.18 2.52
CA PHE A 277 24.58 -24.52 2.17
C PHE A 277 24.39 -23.38 3.16
N GLY A 278 25.11 -22.29 2.88
CA GLY A 278 24.91 -21.03 3.58
C GLY A 278 23.54 -20.49 3.20
N ILE A 279 22.66 -20.37 4.19
CA ILE A 279 21.54 -19.44 4.13
C ILE A 279 22.19 -18.06 4.07
N SER A 280 22.24 -17.46 2.88
CA SER A 280 22.71 -16.09 2.71
C SER A 280 21.73 -15.15 3.43
N GLY A 281 22.12 -14.69 4.62
CA GLY A 281 21.61 -13.44 5.13
C GLY A 281 21.98 -12.36 4.13
N THR A 282 21.02 -11.88 3.35
CA THR A 282 21.21 -10.79 2.41
C THR A 282 21.69 -9.56 3.17
N SER A 283 22.94 -9.19 2.94
CA SER A 283 23.59 -7.97 3.41
C SER A 283 22.89 -6.75 2.82
N ALA A 284 21.90 -6.24 3.54
CA ALA A 284 21.02 -5.12 3.16
C ALA A 284 21.71 -3.74 3.18
N GLY A 285 22.96 -3.64 2.73
CA GLY A 285 23.72 -2.38 2.72
C GLY A 285 24.87 -2.31 1.72
N THR A 286 24.96 -3.23 0.75
CA THR A 286 26.05 -3.19 -0.23
C THR A 286 25.68 -2.29 -1.40
N MET A 287 26.33 -1.13 -1.48
CA MET A 287 26.21 -0.21 -2.62
C MET A 287 26.96 -0.72 -3.88
N GLU A 288 27.48 -1.96 -3.85
CA GLU A 288 28.19 -2.61 -4.96
C GLU A 288 27.32 -2.78 -6.22
N ASN A 289 25.98 -2.71 -6.07
CA ASN A 289 25.05 -2.89 -7.17
C ASN A 289 24.80 -1.61 -7.99
N VAL A 290 25.36 -0.47 -7.56
CA VAL A 290 25.19 0.83 -8.21
C VAL A 290 26.52 1.58 -8.32
N ALA A 291 26.60 2.53 -9.24
CA ALA A 291 27.73 3.43 -9.36
C ALA A 291 27.24 4.84 -9.68
N ILE A 292 27.91 5.84 -9.09
CA ILE A 292 27.74 7.23 -9.51
C ILE A 292 28.33 7.39 -10.92
N PHE A 293 27.62 8.13 -11.77
CA PHE A 293 28.09 8.50 -13.10
C PHE A 293 27.61 9.90 -13.48
N GLU A 294 28.26 10.52 -14.45
CA GLU A 294 27.79 11.76 -15.07
C GLU A 294 26.70 11.42 -16.09
N SER A 295 25.46 11.78 -15.76
CA SER A 295 24.29 11.63 -16.60
C SER A 295 24.19 12.82 -17.58
N PRO A 296 24.20 12.58 -18.91
CA PRO A 296 24.21 13.65 -19.89
C PRO A 296 23.04 14.64 -19.69
N GLY A 297 23.38 15.89 -19.37
CA GLY A 297 22.41 16.97 -19.18
C GLY A 297 21.61 16.92 -17.87
N LYS A 298 21.93 16.01 -16.94
CA LYS A 298 21.28 15.89 -15.62
C LYS A 298 22.26 15.97 -14.44
N GLY A 299 23.54 16.22 -14.71
CA GLY A 299 24.59 16.18 -13.69
C GLY A 299 24.87 14.75 -13.24
N ARG A 300 25.09 14.53 -11.95
CA ARG A 300 25.35 13.20 -11.41
C ARG A 300 24.07 12.35 -11.41
N GLY A 301 24.24 11.04 -11.53
CA GLY A 301 23.17 10.05 -11.42
C GLY A 301 23.69 8.74 -10.85
N LEU A 302 22.77 7.82 -10.53
CA LEU A 302 23.10 6.42 -10.25
C LEU A 302 22.77 5.53 -11.43
N LYS A 303 23.69 4.61 -11.75
CA LYS A 303 23.46 3.54 -12.72
C LYS A 303 23.62 2.17 -12.08
N ALA A 304 22.94 1.17 -12.64
CA ALA A 304 23.09 -0.22 -12.24
C ALA A 304 24.46 -0.78 -12.64
N THR A 305 25.12 -1.54 -11.77
CA THR A 305 26.36 -2.27 -12.11
C THR A 305 26.10 -3.70 -12.58
N LYS A 306 24.87 -4.17 -12.44
CA LYS A 306 24.40 -5.51 -12.81
C LYS A 306 22.93 -5.48 -13.21
N GLU A 307 22.43 -6.62 -13.70
CA GLU A 307 21.01 -6.81 -14.02
C GLU A 307 20.13 -6.88 -12.76
N PHE A 308 18.92 -6.34 -12.84
CA PHE A 308 17.85 -6.47 -11.84
C PHE A 308 16.52 -6.86 -12.48
N TRP A 309 15.68 -7.55 -11.70
CA TRP A 309 14.32 -7.94 -12.05
C TRP A 309 13.31 -7.15 -11.22
N ALA A 310 12.06 -7.08 -11.69
CA ALA A 310 11.01 -6.34 -11.00
C ALA A 310 10.84 -6.81 -9.55
N GLY A 311 10.92 -5.86 -8.60
CA GLY A 311 10.78 -6.08 -7.17
C GLY A 311 12.10 -6.25 -6.40
N ASP A 312 13.24 -6.42 -7.10
CA ASP A 312 14.55 -6.53 -6.48
C ASP A 312 14.89 -5.29 -5.65
N VAL A 313 15.57 -5.49 -4.53
CA VAL A 313 16.15 -4.40 -3.73
C VAL A 313 17.52 -4.06 -4.32
N ILE A 314 17.62 -2.87 -4.91
CA ILE A 314 18.86 -2.36 -5.50
C ILE A 314 19.84 -1.99 -4.38
N PHE A 315 19.38 -1.16 -3.45
CA PHE A 315 20.08 -0.86 -2.19
C PHE A 315 19.08 -0.45 -1.11
N ALA A 316 19.55 -0.44 0.15
CA ALA A 316 18.82 0.10 1.28
C ALA A 316 19.71 1.05 2.08
N GLU A 317 19.12 2.11 2.60
CA GLU A 317 19.86 3.20 3.24
C GLU A 317 19.12 3.73 4.48
N PRO A 318 19.78 3.80 5.66
CA PRO A 318 19.23 4.51 6.80
C PRO A 318 19.27 6.03 6.56
N SER A 319 18.33 6.77 7.14
CA SER A 319 18.37 8.24 7.08
C SER A 319 19.59 8.79 7.81
N VAL A 320 20.23 9.82 7.28
CA VAL A 320 21.16 10.67 8.06
C VAL A 320 20.42 11.28 9.26
N ALA A 321 19.26 11.85 8.97
CA ALA A 321 18.32 12.36 9.93
C ALA A 321 16.91 12.32 9.33
N ALA A 322 15.91 12.20 10.19
CA ALA A 322 14.52 12.36 9.80
C ALA A 322 13.72 13.02 10.94
N VAL A 323 12.67 13.75 10.58
CA VAL A 323 11.77 14.45 11.51
C VAL A 323 10.31 14.27 11.11
N VAL A 324 9.42 14.28 12.10
CA VAL A 324 7.96 14.22 11.90
C VAL A 324 7.42 15.60 11.52
N LEU A 325 6.49 15.67 10.56
CA LEU A 325 5.83 16.91 10.12
C LEU A 325 4.83 17.43 11.16
N THR A 326 3.95 16.57 11.69
CA THR A 326 2.93 16.94 12.70
C THR A 326 2.75 15.88 13.79
N ALA A 327 2.64 16.31 15.05
CA ALA A 327 3.02 15.51 16.22
C ALA A 327 1.92 14.62 16.83
N GLU A 328 0.64 14.87 16.59
CA GLU A 328 -0.39 14.39 17.54
C GLU A 328 -0.67 12.89 17.51
N ARG A 329 -0.24 12.16 16.47
CA ARG A 329 -0.48 10.71 16.35
C ARG A 329 0.65 9.93 15.69
N ILE A 330 1.84 10.51 15.58
CA ILE A 330 3.00 9.88 14.91
C ILE A 330 4.14 9.68 15.90
N CYS A 331 4.66 8.45 15.95
CA CYS A 331 5.86 8.16 16.72
C CYS A 331 7.09 8.85 16.10
N HIS A 332 7.82 9.63 16.91
CA HIS A 332 9.04 10.35 16.49
C HIS A 332 10.27 9.45 16.33
N SER A 333 10.13 8.14 16.58
CA SER A 333 11.20 7.16 16.35
C SER A 333 10.88 6.23 15.18
N CYS A 334 9.71 5.59 15.14
CA CYS A 334 9.40 4.64 14.07
C CYS A 334 8.50 5.20 12.96
N PHE A 335 8.02 6.45 13.09
CA PHE A 335 7.14 7.12 12.13
C PHE A 335 5.80 6.39 11.90
N ARG A 336 5.47 5.44 12.80
CA ARG A 336 4.18 4.76 12.79
C ARG A 336 3.12 5.65 13.41
N ARG A 337 1.93 5.62 12.81
CA ARG A 337 0.72 6.21 13.34
C ARG A 337 0.12 5.30 14.39
N GLU A 338 -0.15 5.85 15.57
CA GLU A 338 -0.77 5.15 16.69
C GLU A 338 -1.84 6.04 17.35
N GLU A 339 -2.91 5.43 17.87
CA GLU A 339 -3.95 6.18 18.58
C GLU A 339 -3.47 6.68 19.96
N LYS A 340 -2.58 5.93 20.60
CA LYS A 340 -2.06 6.22 21.93
C LYS A 340 -0.55 6.29 21.90
N LEU A 341 -0.01 7.49 22.10
CA LEU A 341 1.42 7.74 22.19
C LEU A 341 1.80 8.33 23.54
N GLN A 342 2.99 7.97 24.00
CA GLN A 342 3.61 8.48 25.21
C GLN A 342 4.44 9.73 24.89
N LYS A 343 4.14 10.85 25.56
CA LYS A 343 4.87 12.11 25.41
C LYS A 343 6.20 12.07 26.15
N CYS A 344 7.23 12.68 25.54
CA CYS A 344 8.49 12.95 26.22
C CYS A 344 8.25 13.88 27.41
N GLY A 345 8.57 13.45 28.63
CA GLY A 345 8.35 14.24 29.84
C GLY A 345 9.17 15.54 29.92
N GLN A 346 10.26 15.65 29.16
CA GLN A 346 11.16 16.81 29.21
C GLN A 346 10.73 17.93 28.25
N CYS A 347 10.66 17.66 26.95
CA CYS A 347 10.29 18.67 25.96
C CYS A 347 8.78 18.78 25.73
N LYS A 348 7.98 17.78 26.14
CA LYS A 348 6.53 17.67 25.91
C LYS A 348 6.09 17.68 24.44
N PHE A 349 7.04 17.72 23.50
CA PHE A 349 6.82 17.75 22.05
C PHE A 349 6.86 16.36 21.41
N ALA A 350 7.93 15.60 21.64
CA ALA A 350 8.10 14.31 20.98
C ALA A 350 7.17 13.24 21.56
N HIS A 351 6.64 12.39 20.68
CA HIS A 351 5.69 11.32 20.99
C HIS A 351 6.27 9.96 20.58
N TYR A 352 6.04 8.91 21.38
CA TYR A 352 6.57 7.56 21.14
C TYR A 352 5.51 6.48 21.35
N CYS A 353 5.60 5.36 20.62
CA CYS A 353 4.72 4.20 20.86
C CYS A 353 4.83 3.75 22.33
N ASP A 354 6.08 3.60 22.80
CA ASP A 354 6.42 3.13 24.12
C ASP A 354 7.86 3.56 24.51
N ARG A 355 8.35 3.02 25.64
CA ARG A 355 9.72 3.24 26.11
C ARG A 355 10.79 2.66 25.16
N THR A 356 10.45 1.66 24.34
CA THR A 356 11.35 1.04 23.37
C THR A 356 11.67 2.05 22.27
N CYS A 357 10.63 2.61 21.64
CA CYS A 357 10.77 3.68 20.65
C CYS A 357 11.44 4.93 21.23
N GLN A 358 11.13 5.30 22.48
CA GLN A 358 11.79 6.44 23.13
C GLN A 358 13.30 6.22 23.29
N ARG A 359 13.72 5.02 23.71
CA ARG A 359 15.15 4.68 23.85
C ARG A 359 15.84 4.61 22.50
N ALA A 360 15.22 3.99 21.50
CA ALA A 360 15.77 3.88 20.16
C ALA A 360 15.97 5.25 19.50
N GLY A 361 15.00 6.16 19.65
CA GLY A 361 15.08 7.54 19.12
C GLY A 361 15.94 8.50 19.95
N TRP A 362 16.44 8.09 21.12
CA TRP A 362 17.11 9.02 22.03
C TRP A 362 18.40 9.62 21.47
N ALA A 363 19.15 8.85 20.66
CA ALA A 363 20.38 9.32 20.04
C ALA A 363 20.14 10.55 19.14
N GLU A 364 19.05 10.56 18.36
CA GLU A 364 18.65 11.70 17.52
C GLU A 364 17.91 12.78 18.34
N HIS A 365 17.08 12.38 19.31
CA HIS A 365 16.22 13.31 20.04
C HIS A 365 16.93 14.08 21.16
N LYS A 366 18.01 13.56 21.76
CA LYS A 366 18.60 14.12 23.00
C LYS A 366 18.93 15.61 22.88
N LEU A 367 19.59 16.02 21.80
CA LEU A 367 19.99 17.42 21.56
C LEU A 367 18.78 18.30 21.23
N GLU A 368 17.93 17.82 20.32
CA GLU A 368 16.66 18.46 19.96
C GLU A 368 15.74 18.67 21.18
N CYS A 369 15.67 17.69 22.10
CA CYS A 369 14.87 17.74 23.32
C CYS A 369 15.25 18.93 24.19
N SER A 370 16.55 19.12 24.40
CA SER A 370 17.08 20.25 25.16
C SER A 370 16.86 21.57 24.42
N ALA A 371 17.12 21.60 23.11
CA ALA A 371 16.94 22.79 22.29
C ALA A 371 15.48 23.28 22.29
N ILE A 372 14.51 22.37 22.08
CA ILE A 372 13.07 22.69 22.13
C ILE A 372 12.66 23.21 23.51
N LYS A 373 13.18 22.60 24.59
CA LYS A 373 12.88 23.04 25.95
C LYS A 373 13.39 24.46 26.22
N THR A 374 14.59 24.78 25.74
CA THR A 374 15.19 26.11 25.90
C THR A 374 14.51 27.16 25.02
N TYR A 375 14.21 26.82 23.77
CA TYR A 375 13.52 27.69 22.81
C TYR A 375 12.04 27.90 23.17
N GLY A 376 11.45 26.98 23.95
CA GLY A 376 10.10 27.06 24.49
C GLY A 376 9.00 26.49 23.57
N LYS A 377 9.31 26.24 22.30
CA LYS A 377 8.42 25.60 21.33
C LYS A 377 9.22 24.75 20.33
N ALA A 378 8.55 23.88 19.59
CA ALA A 378 9.17 23.20 18.45
C ALA A 378 9.06 24.08 17.20
N PRO A 379 10.16 24.32 16.47
CA PRO A 379 10.11 25.01 15.18
C PRO A 379 9.60 24.08 14.06
N ASN A 380 9.52 24.59 12.83
CA ASN A 380 9.10 23.80 11.67
C ASN A 380 10.04 22.60 11.42
N GLU A 381 9.58 21.68 10.58
CA GLU A 381 10.29 20.46 10.20
C GLU A 381 11.66 20.73 9.58
N ASN A 382 11.81 21.74 8.72
CA ASN A 382 13.08 22.03 8.06
C ASN A 382 14.13 22.49 9.06
N ILE A 383 13.77 23.38 9.99
CA ILE A 383 14.64 23.83 11.08
C ILE A 383 15.06 22.66 11.98
N ARG A 384 14.11 21.78 12.34
CA ARG A 384 14.43 20.59 13.15
C ARG A 384 15.32 19.61 12.40
N LEU A 385 15.07 19.40 11.10
CA LEU A 385 15.87 18.50 10.28
C LEU A 385 17.29 19.03 10.10
N GLY A 386 17.44 20.32 9.76
CA GLY A 386 18.73 21.00 9.67
C GLY A 386 19.53 20.91 10.96
N ALA A 387 18.86 21.11 12.11
CA ALA A 387 19.51 20.95 13.40
C ALA A 387 20.00 19.51 13.65
N ARG A 388 19.17 18.49 13.33
CA ARG A 388 19.57 17.08 13.46
C ARG A 388 20.73 16.71 12.53
N ILE A 389 20.74 17.22 11.30
CA ILE A 389 21.82 17.00 10.34
C ILE A 389 23.13 17.62 10.85
N LEU A 390 23.12 18.89 11.27
CA LEU A 390 24.31 19.58 11.75
C LEU A 390 24.88 18.94 13.02
N TRP A 391 24.03 18.55 13.98
CA TRP A 391 24.49 17.80 15.15
C TRP A 391 25.10 16.44 14.81
N ARG A 392 24.58 15.77 13.78
CA ARG A 392 25.13 14.50 13.30
C ARG A 392 26.47 14.72 12.59
N LEU A 393 26.58 15.76 11.75
CA LEU A 393 27.84 16.16 11.11
C LEU A 393 28.92 16.49 12.14
N ASP A 394 28.57 17.22 13.21
CA ASP A 394 29.52 17.55 14.28
C ASP A 394 30.02 16.33 15.06
N LYS A 395 29.20 15.28 15.13
CA LYS A 395 29.51 14.06 15.89
C LYS A 395 30.28 13.04 15.05
N ASP A 396 29.84 12.81 13.82
CA ASP A 396 30.29 11.68 12.99
C ASP A 396 31.09 12.13 11.75
N GLY A 397 31.13 13.43 11.44
CA GLY A 397 31.79 13.99 10.25
C GLY A 397 30.92 13.90 8.99
N SER A 398 31.50 14.28 7.85
CA SER A 398 30.82 14.35 6.54
C SER A 398 30.43 12.97 5.97
N MET A 399 31.15 11.91 6.36
CA MET A 399 30.87 10.52 5.99
C MET A 399 30.33 9.75 7.19
N MET A 400 29.03 9.49 7.21
CA MET A 400 28.33 8.93 8.38
C MET A 400 28.17 7.41 8.33
N SER A 401 28.48 6.80 7.19
CA SER A 401 28.42 5.37 6.95
C SER A 401 29.48 4.96 5.92
N ASP A 402 30.08 3.79 6.09
CA ASP A 402 30.99 3.19 5.09
C ASP A 402 30.29 2.92 3.74
N THR A 403 28.96 2.92 3.73
CA THR A 403 28.11 2.71 2.55
C THR A 403 27.70 4.01 1.87
N GLN A 404 28.17 5.18 2.33
CA GLN A 404 27.81 6.47 1.78
C GLN A 404 28.71 6.81 0.58
N MET A 405 28.11 7.07 -0.59
CA MET A 405 28.84 7.34 -1.84
C MET A 405 29.09 8.83 -2.10
N VAL A 406 28.41 9.73 -1.38
CA VAL A 406 28.44 11.18 -1.59
C VAL A 406 28.39 11.89 -0.23
N THR A 407 29.13 12.97 -0.04
CA THR A 407 29.02 13.75 1.20
C THR A 407 27.81 14.67 1.16
N LEU A 408 27.39 15.22 2.31
CA LEU A 408 26.30 16.18 2.33
C LEU A 408 26.69 17.51 1.67
N GLU A 409 27.97 17.90 1.78
CA GLU A 409 28.52 19.10 1.15
C GLU A 409 28.56 19.00 -0.38
N GLU A 410 28.50 17.79 -0.91
CA GLU A 410 28.47 17.53 -2.33
C GLU A 410 27.04 17.45 -2.87
N LEU A 411 25.98 17.52 -2.06
CA LEU A 411 24.60 17.47 -2.54
C LEU A 411 24.20 18.80 -3.19
N GLU A 412 23.35 18.73 -4.21
CA GLU A 412 22.87 19.93 -4.93
C GLU A 412 21.91 20.74 -4.05
N ASP A 413 22.06 22.06 -4.03
CA ASP A 413 21.29 22.95 -3.16
C ASP A 413 20.41 23.96 -3.92
N HIS A 414 20.69 24.19 -5.21
CA HIS A 414 19.99 25.15 -6.09
C HIS A 414 19.71 26.53 -5.47
N ILE A 415 20.51 26.99 -4.51
CA ILE A 415 20.28 28.29 -3.85
C ILE A 415 20.45 29.43 -4.86
N ALA A 416 21.36 29.27 -5.83
CA ALA A 416 21.61 30.24 -6.87
C ALA A 416 20.45 30.38 -7.88
N ASP A 417 19.62 29.34 -8.03
CA ASP A 417 18.50 29.28 -8.97
C ASP A 417 17.17 29.74 -8.32
N MET A 418 17.18 29.96 -7.00
CA MET A 418 15.99 30.30 -6.22
C MET A 418 15.46 31.71 -6.56
N PRO A 419 14.15 31.88 -6.84
CA PRO A 419 13.53 33.19 -7.02
C PRO A 419 13.71 34.11 -5.82
N GLU A 420 13.72 35.43 -6.05
CA GLU A 420 13.98 36.41 -4.97
C GLU A 420 12.98 36.34 -3.81
N ASP A 421 11.71 36.03 -4.08
CA ASP A 421 10.68 35.92 -3.03
C ASP A 421 10.86 34.65 -2.21
N ASP A 422 11.11 33.50 -2.85
CA ASP A 422 11.40 32.25 -2.16
C ASP A 422 12.69 32.35 -1.32
N LEU A 423 13.70 33.09 -1.82
CA LEU A 423 14.93 33.36 -1.09
C LEU A 423 14.70 34.20 0.18
N LYS A 424 13.68 35.07 0.21
CA LYS A 424 13.32 35.82 1.43
C LYS A 424 12.75 34.88 2.48
N ASP A 425 11.82 34.01 2.10
CA ASP A 425 11.22 33.02 3.00
C ASP A 425 12.28 32.05 3.51
N PHE A 426 13.18 31.61 2.63
CA PHE A 426 14.34 30.80 3.00
C PHE A 426 15.23 31.49 4.05
N LYS A 427 15.54 32.78 3.86
CA LYS A 427 16.32 33.56 4.85
C LYS A 427 15.62 33.68 6.19
N VAL A 428 14.28 33.80 6.22
CA VAL A 428 13.50 33.81 7.46
C VAL A 428 13.68 32.49 8.21
N ASP A 429 13.63 31.36 7.52
CA ASP A 429 13.88 30.05 8.13
C ASP A 429 15.30 29.91 8.69
N ILE A 430 16.32 30.43 7.99
CA ILE A 430 17.69 30.47 8.51
C ILE A 430 17.78 31.32 9.78
N HIS A 431 17.15 32.50 9.82
CA HIS A 431 17.11 33.32 11.03
C HIS A 431 16.42 32.60 12.20
N ASN A 432 15.28 31.96 11.94
CA ASN A 432 14.57 31.16 12.95
C ASN A 432 15.42 29.97 13.42
N PHE A 433 16.20 29.36 12.54
CA PHE A 433 17.15 28.31 12.88
C PHE A 433 18.25 28.82 13.81
N LEU A 434 18.85 29.98 13.52
CA LEU A 434 19.90 30.57 14.36
C LEU A 434 19.38 30.90 15.77
N ASP A 435 18.12 31.34 15.89
CA ASP A 435 17.47 31.58 17.19
C ASP A 435 17.20 30.26 17.95
N TYR A 436 16.88 29.18 17.22
CA TYR A 436 16.67 27.85 17.79
C TYR A 436 17.99 27.13 18.15
N TRP A 437 19.07 27.39 17.41
CA TRP A 437 20.35 26.69 17.53
C TRP A 437 21.01 26.97 18.89
N PRO A 438 21.28 25.96 19.72
CA PRO A 438 21.86 26.19 21.04
C PRO A 438 23.26 26.78 20.95
N ARG A 439 23.52 27.85 21.72
CA ARG A 439 24.87 28.46 21.84
C ARG A 439 25.94 27.51 22.38
N SER A 440 25.54 26.43 23.05
CA SER A 440 26.43 25.37 23.52
C SER A 440 26.86 24.38 22.43
N SER A 441 26.18 24.38 21.27
CA SER A 441 26.55 23.57 20.10
C SER A 441 27.70 24.24 19.35
N LYS A 442 28.41 23.48 18.52
CA LYS A 442 29.38 24.04 17.58
C LYS A 442 28.66 25.03 16.65
N GLN A 443 29.27 26.19 16.45
CA GLN A 443 28.72 27.23 15.58
C GLN A 443 29.22 26.98 14.16
N HIS A 444 28.33 27.13 13.19
CA HIS A 444 28.59 26.91 11.77
C HIS A 444 28.62 28.25 11.04
N THR A 445 29.26 28.30 9.87
CA THR A 445 29.20 29.52 9.06
C THR A 445 27.79 29.70 8.50
N ILE A 446 27.47 30.92 8.11
CA ILE A 446 26.19 31.18 7.47
C ILE A 446 26.08 30.42 6.15
N ASP A 447 27.18 30.32 5.39
CA ASP A 447 27.22 29.62 4.11
C ASP A 447 26.97 28.11 4.28
N ASP A 448 27.59 27.47 5.28
CA ASP A 448 27.31 26.05 5.59
C ASP A 448 25.84 25.83 5.97
N THR A 449 25.27 26.78 6.72
CA THR A 449 23.87 26.70 7.16
C THR A 449 22.93 26.87 5.97
N PHE A 450 23.21 27.83 5.08
CA PHE A 450 22.47 28.02 3.84
C PHE A 450 22.51 26.76 2.98
N HIS A 451 23.71 26.23 2.75
CA HIS A 451 23.92 25.03 1.95
C HIS A 451 23.10 23.85 2.48
N ILE A 452 23.17 23.53 3.78
CA ILE A 452 22.42 22.40 4.36
C ILE A 452 20.90 22.59 4.23
N PHE A 453 20.38 23.81 4.37
CA PHE A 453 18.95 24.06 4.17
C PHE A 453 18.53 23.97 2.70
N GLY A 454 19.39 24.40 1.76
CA GLY A 454 19.16 24.22 0.34
C GLY A 454 19.14 22.73 -0.02
N VAL A 455 20.10 21.96 0.51
CA VAL A 455 20.12 20.49 0.39
C VAL A 455 18.83 19.87 0.92
N ILE A 456 18.30 20.30 2.07
CA ILE A 456 17.03 19.81 2.60
C ILE A 456 15.87 20.10 1.65
N ASN A 457 15.79 21.31 1.09
CA ASN A 457 14.70 21.68 0.18
C ASN A 457 14.73 20.88 -1.13
N CYS A 458 15.92 20.65 -1.68
CA CYS A 458 16.09 19.99 -2.97
C CYS A 458 16.10 18.46 -2.87
N ASN A 459 16.53 17.90 -1.73
CA ASN A 459 16.81 16.47 -1.58
C ASN A 459 16.02 15.79 -0.46
N GLY A 460 15.22 16.55 0.28
CA GLY A 460 14.41 16.03 1.39
C GLY A 460 13.39 15.01 0.90
N PHE A 461 13.49 13.77 1.40
CA PHE A 461 12.57 12.70 1.04
C PHE A 461 11.39 12.64 2.02
N THR A 462 10.17 12.62 1.48
CA THR A 462 8.96 12.49 2.28
C THR A 462 8.82 11.08 2.84
N VAL A 463 8.70 10.98 4.16
CA VAL A 463 8.53 9.74 4.91
C VAL A 463 7.03 9.51 5.11
N SER A 464 6.50 8.39 4.60
CA SER A 464 5.10 8.00 4.76
C SER A 464 4.84 7.24 6.07
N ASP A 465 3.58 7.09 6.47
CA ASP A 465 3.19 6.20 7.57
C ASP A 465 3.29 4.70 7.19
N GLN A 466 3.09 3.80 8.15
CA GLN A 466 3.20 2.36 7.95
C GLN A 466 2.20 1.78 6.95
N ARG A 467 1.21 2.58 6.52
CA ARG A 467 0.21 2.21 5.53
C ARG A 467 0.55 2.77 4.15
N GLY A 468 1.57 3.62 4.03
CA GLY A 468 1.95 4.33 2.81
C GLY A 468 0.93 5.38 2.38
N LEU A 469 0.04 5.82 3.28
CA LEU A 469 -1.13 6.64 2.92
C LEU A 469 -0.92 8.13 3.10
N GLN A 470 -0.10 8.52 4.07
CA GLN A 470 0.07 9.92 4.43
C GLN A 470 1.55 10.23 4.63
N ALA A 471 1.96 11.40 4.14
CA ALA A 471 3.22 12.03 4.51
C ALA A 471 3.19 12.36 6.02
N VAL A 472 4.15 11.81 6.76
CA VAL A 472 4.25 12.00 8.22
C VAL A 472 5.59 12.56 8.65
N GLY A 473 6.58 12.57 7.76
CA GLY A 473 7.91 13.08 8.05
C GLY A 473 8.66 13.48 6.79
N VAL A 474 9.86 14.01 7.02
CA VAL A 474 10.87 14.26 6.01
C VAL A 474 12.21 13.77 6.53
N GLY A 475 13.03 13.19 5.65
CA GLY A 475 14.37 12.71 6.00
C GLY A 475 15.33 12.80 4.84
N LEU A 476 16.62 12.76 5.15
CA LEU A 476 17.69 12.87 4.16
C LEU A 476 18.44 11.53 4.02
N PHE A 477 18.64 11.10 2.76
CA PHE A 477 19.17 9.79 2.38
C PHE A 477 20.20 10.00 1.25
N PRO A 478 21.49 10.25 1.58
CA PRO A 478 22.47 10.78 0.63
C PRO A 478 22.61 9.97 -0.65
N ASN A 479 22.63 8.64 -0.57
CA ASN A 479 22.75 7.81 -1.76
C ASN A 479 21.48 7.88 -2.63
N LEU A 480 20.30 7.95 -2.02
CA LEU A 480 19.04 8.15 -2.76
C LEU A 480 18.98 9.52 -3.47
N CYS A 481 19.61 10.55 -2.92
CA CYS A 481 19.68 11.88 -3.54
C CYS A 481 20.39 11.88 -4.91
N MET A 482 21.17 10.85 -5.22
CA MET A 482 21.83 10.66 -6.52
C MET A 482 20.95 10.00 -7.58
N VAL A 483 19.71 9.61 -7.24
CA VAL A 483 18.79 8.97 -8.20
C VAL A 483 17.97 10.04 -8.93
N ASN A 484 18.22 10.21 -10.21
CA ASN A 484 17.57 11.22 -11.04
C ASN A 484 16.08 10.99 -11.27
N HIS A 485 15.40 12.05 -11.71
CA HIS A 485 14.00 12.00 -12.08
C HIS A 485 13.74 11.33 -13.44
N ASN A 486 12.68 10.53 -13.52
CA ASN A 486 11.95 10.25 -14.75
C ASN A 486 10.44 10.15 -14.43
N CYS A 487 9.57 10.77 -15.24
CA CYS A 487 8.11 10.68 -15.04
C CYS A 487 7.60 9.24 -15.15
N TRP A 488 8.30 8.39 -15.91
CA TRP A 488 8.06 6.97 -16.00
C TRP A 488 9.29 6.20 -15.52
N PRO A 489 9.45 6.08 -14.19
CA PRO A 489 10.68 5.58 -13.61
C PRO A 489 10.82 4.06 -13.75
N ASN A 490 12.07 3.59 -13.70
CA ASN A 490 12.37 2.17 -13.56
C ASN A 490 12.53 1.71 -12.10
N CYS A 491 12.53 2.65 -11.14
CA CYS A 491 12.63 2.36 -9.72
C CYS A 491 11.52 3.03 -8.88
N THR A 492 11.31 2.50 -7.69
CA THR A 492 10.45 3.07 -6.65
C THR A 492 11.15 3.05 -5.30
N VAL A 493 10.81 4.00 -4.43
CA VAL A 493 11.36 4.10 -3.08
C VAL A 493 10.32 3.63 -2.09
N ILE A 494 10.69 2.66 -1.25
CA ILE A 494 9.84 2.17 -0.17
C ILE A 494 10.50 2.47 1.16
N LEU A 495 9.74 3.05 2.08
CA LEU A 495 10.18 3.19 3.46
C LEU A 495 9.88 1.91 4.25
N ASN A 496 10.93 1.25 4.71
CA ASN A 496 10.81 0.23 5.72
C ASN A 496 10.85 0.90 7.10
N HIS A 497 9.72 0.89 7.82
CA HIS A 497 9.63 1.47 9.17
C HIS A 497 10.48 0.75 10.22
N GLY A 498 11.03 -0.41 9.87
CA GLY A 498 11.68 -1.30 10.81
C GLY A 498 10.67 -1.96 11.76
N ASN A 499 11.17 -2.90 12.55
CA ASN A 499 10.42 -3.54 13.62
C ASN A 499 11.28 -3.49 14.89
N GLN A 500 10.72 -2.98 15.98
CA GLN A 500 11.39 -2.89 17.29
C GLN A 500 10.67 -3.76 18.33
N SER A 501 10.21 -4.95 17.92
CA SER A 501 9.56 -5.91 18.81
C SER A 501 10.55 -6.45 19.84
N ALA A 502 10.29 -6.15 21.11
CA ALA A 502 11.10 -6.60 22.25
C ALA A 502 11.18 -8.12 22.42
N VAL A 503 10.36 -8.88 21.69
CA VAL A 503 10.22 -10.34 21.85
C VAL A 503 11.30 -11.11 21.08
N ASN A 504 12.00 -10.49 20.14
CA ASN A 504 13.08 -11.17 19.41
C ASN A 504 14.06 -10.19 18.74
N THR A 505 15.26 -10.06 19.31
CA THR A 505 16.35 -9.22 18.79
C THR A 505 16.79 -9.61 17.38
N MET A 506 16.52 -10.84 16.93
CA MET A 506 16.78 -11.27 15.54
C MET A 506 15.88 -10.59 14.49
N PHE A 507 14.71 -10.08 14.87
CA PHE A 507 13.80 -9.38 13.96
C PHE A 507 13.83 -7.86 14.14
N HIS A 508 14.78 -7.34 14.94
CA HIS A 508 15.03 -5.91 15.03
C HIS A 508 15.54 -5.43 13.67
N SER A 509 14.73 -4.63 12.99
CA SER A 509 15.16 -3.95 11.76
C SER A 509 15.09 -2.45 11.99
N GLN A 510 16.13 -1.76 11.56
CA GLN A 510 16.16 -0.30 11.59
C GLN A 510 15.30 0.27 10.47
N ARG A 511 14.81 1.49 10.71
CA ARG A 511 14.12 2.31 9.72
C ARG A 511 15.11 2.64 8.60
N ARG A 512 14.73 2.35 7.37
CA ARG A 512 15.57 2.60 6.18
C ARG A 512 14.68 2.75 4.95
N ILE A 513 15.17 3.45 3.94
CA ILE A 513 14.57 3.37 2.61
C ILE A 513 15.13 2.15 1.87
N GLU A 514 14.38 1.69 0.89
CA GLU A 514 14.78 0.65 -0.06
C GLU A 514 14.46 1.18 -1.45
N LEU A 515 15.48 1.27 -2.31
CA LEU A 515 15.27 1.50 -3.74
C LEU A 515 15.01 0.16 -4.41
N ARG A 516 13.85 0.02 -5.06
CA ARG A 516 13.43 -1.22 -5.70
C ARG A 516 13.14 -1.01 -7.18
N SER A 517 13.51 -1.98 -8.01
CA SER A 517 13.20 -2.00 -9.44
C SER A 517 11.70 -2.25 -9.69
N LEU A 518 11.13 -1.52 -10.64
CA LEU A 518 9.75 -1.69 -11.12
C LEU A 518 9.67 -2.61 -12.35
N SER A 519 10.78 -2.76 -13.07
CA SER A 519 10.92 -3.56 -14.29
C SER A 519 12.28 -4.24 -14.33
N LYS A 520 12.56 -4.96 -15.42
CA LYS A 520 13.93 -5.37 -15.73
C LYS A 520 14.81 -4.13 -15.92
N ILE A 521 16.03 -4.15 -15.40
CA ILE A 521 17.07 -3.12 -15.55
C ILE A 521 18.37 -3.83 -15.92
N GLU A 522 19.03 -3.39 -16.99
CA GLU A 522 20.29 -3.97 -17.45
C GLU A 522 21.49 -3.32 -16.73
N GLY A 523 22.63 -4.02 -16.71
CA GLY A 523 23.88 -3.42 -16.22
C GLY A 523 24.28 -2.22 -17.08
N GLY A 524 24.45 -1.06 -16.45
CA GLY A 524 24.78 0.22 -17.09
C GLY A 524 23.60 1.19 -17.21
N ASP A 525 22.36 0.73 -17.04
CA ASP A 525 21.17 1.58 -17.12
C ASP A 525 21.12 2.62 -15.99
N GLU A 526 20.68 3.83 -16.31
CA GLU A 526 20.39 4.87 -15.31
C GLU A 526 19.20 4.45 -14.44
N LEU A 527 19.36 4.56 -13.13
CA LEU A 527 18.31 4.36 -12.14
C LEU A 527 17.56 5.67 -11.95
N THR A 528 16.23 5.61 -12.04
CA THR A 528 15.38 6.80 -11.96
C THR A 528 14.16 6.56 -11.09
N VAL A 529 13.70 7.62 -10.41
CA VAL A 529 12.45 7.64 -9.62
C VAL A 529 11.58 8.82 -10.06
N SER A 530 10.29 8.81 -9.73
CA SER A 530 9.43 9.98 -9.97
C SER A 530 9.45 10.90 -8.77
N TYR A 531 9.73 12.20 -8.98
CA TYR A 531 9.71 13.23 -7.92
C TYR A 531 8.33 13.87 -7.78
N VAL A 532 7.49 13.74 -8.82
CA VAL A 532 6.14 14.31 -8.91
C VAL A 532 5.12 13.21 -9.23
N ASP A 533 3.85 13.48 -8.99
CA ASP A 533 2.78 12.53 -9.33
C ASP A 533 2.62 12.44 -10.86
N PHE A 534 2.66 11.22 -11.39
CA PHE A 534 2.47 10.95 -12.81
C PHE A 534 1.04 11.23 -13.29
N LEU A 535 0.04 11.26 -12.40
CA LEU A 535 -1.35 11.54 -12.74
C LEU A 535 -1.56 12.98 -13.25
N ASN A 536 -0.66 13.91 -12.89
CA ASN A 536 -0.68 15.27 -13.40
C ASN A 536 -0.39 15.32 -14.91
N MET A 537 -0.94 16.35 -15.57
CA MET A 537 -0.64 16.69 -16.97
C MET A 537 0.84 17.00 -17.15
N THR A 538 1.38 16.83 -18.37
CA THR A 538 2.79 17.13 -18.63
C THR A 538 3.16 18.55 -18.24
N GLU A 539 2.34 19.54 -18.58
CA GLU A 539 2.56 20.93 -18.20
C GLU A 539 2.69 21.11 -16.68
N GLU A 540 1.77 20.50 -15.91
CA GLU A 540 1.81 20.59 -14.45
C GLU A 540 3.00 19.82 -13.85
N ARG A 541 3.36 18.66 -14.41
CA ARG A 541 4.59 17.95 -14.00
C ARG A 541 5.83 18.81 -14.24
N GLN A 542 5.93 19.44 -15.41
CA GLN A 542 7.04 20.36 -15.73
C GLN A 542 7.06 21.55 -14.78
N ARG A 543 5.91 22.16 -14.53
CA ARG A 543 5.79 23.30 -13.60
C ARG A 543 6.29 22.92 -12.21
N LEU A 544 5.82 21.80 -11.65
CA LEU A 544 6.24 21.31 -10.33
C LEU A 544 7.74 21.00 -10.29
N LEU A 545 8.28 20.33 -11.31
CA LEU A 545 9.71 20.01 -11.39
C LEU A 545 10.58 21.27 -11.50
N LYS A 546 10.15 22.24 -12.30
CA LYS A 546 10.86 23.51 -12.47
C LYS A 546 10.82 24.37 -11.20
N THR A 547 9.66 24.43 -10.54
CA THR A 547 9.51 25.23 -9.32
C THR A 547 10.24 24.62 -8.13
N GLN A 548 10.25 23.29 -7.99
CA GLN A 548 10.82 22.64 -6.81
C GLN A 548 12.27 22.16 -7.00
N TYR A 549 12.64 21.75 -8.22
CA TYR A 549 13.92 21.10 -8.53
C TYR A 549 14.69 21.80 -9.67
N PHE A 550 14.20 22.95 -10.16
CA PHE A 550 14.94 23.84 -11.06
C PHE A 550 15.39 23.24 -12.40
N PHE A 551 14.68 22.22 -12.90
CA PHE A 551 14.97 21.62 -14.21
C PHE A 551 13.71 21.37 -15.06
N ASP A 552 13.90 21.31 -16.38
CA ASP A 552 12.88 20.91 -17.35
C ASP A 552 13.08 19.42 -17.72
N CYS A 553 12.06 18.59 -17.50
CA CYS A 553 12.13 17.15 -17.74
C CYS A 553 12.09 16.80 -19.23
N THR A 554 13.03 15.98 -19.69
CA THR A 554 13.15 15.59 -21.11
C THR A 554 12.83 14.13 -21.38
N CYS A 555 12.19 13.43 -20.44
CA CYS A 555 11.78 12.04 -20.63
C CYS A 555 10.74 11.89 -21.76
N GLU A 556 10.61 10.67 -22.31
CA GLU A 556 9.66 10.33 -23.38
C GLU A 556 8.24 10.81 -23.08
N HIS A 557 7.76 10.61 -21.84
CA HIS A 557 6.41 11.01 -21.43
C HIS A 557 6.19 12.52 -21.42
N CYS A 558 7.24 13.31 -21.19
CA CYS A 558 7.17 14.77 -21.25
C CYS A 558 7.38 15.30 -22.67
N LYS A 559 8.26 14.68 -23.44
CA LYS A 559 8.58 15.09 -24.81
C LYS A 559 7.41 14.82 -25.76
N ASP A 560 6.83 13.64 -25.65
CA ASP A 560 5.79 13.17 -26.57
C ASP A 560 4.38 13.30 -25.96
N HIS A 561 4.26 13.97 -24.80
CA HIS A 561 2.99 14.17 -24.08
C HIS A 561 2.21 12.86 -23.85
N VAL A 562 2.93 11.76 -23.61
CA VAL A 562 2.34 10.42 -23.52
C VAL A 562 1.37 10.34 -22.33
N LYS A 563 0.14 9.88 -22.60
CA LYS A 563 -1.01 9.78 -21.68
C LYS A 563 -1.75 11.09 -21.40
N ASP A 564 -1.32 12.24 -21.92
CA ASP A 564 -2.05 13.50 -21.71
C ASP A 564 -3.44 13.46 -22.36
N ASP A 565 -3.57 12.78 -23.49
CA ASP A 565 -4.84 12.48 -24.17
C ASP A 565 -5.82 11.70 -23.29
N LEU A 566 -5.32 10.74 -22.50
CA LEU A 566 -6.12 9.95 -21.57
C LEU A 566 -6.47 10.73 -20.30
N LYS A 567 -5.56 11.61 -19.85
CA LYS A 567 -5.77 12.45 -18.65
C LYS A 567 -6.77 13.58 -18.90
N LEU A 568 -6.81 14.12 -20.11
CA LEU A 568 -7.83 15.03 -20.61
C LEU A 568 -8.98 14.30 -21.34
N GLY A 569 -8.97 12.97 -21.25
CA GLY A 569 -9.87 12.10 -21.98
C GLY A 569 -11.32 12.46 -21.70
N GLY A 570 -12.04 12.71 -22.78
CA GLY A 570 -13.41 13.12 -22.73
C GLY A 570 -14.40 12.07 -23.20
N LEU A 571 -15.61 12.08 -22.62
CA LEU A 571 -16.71 11.27 -23.14
C LEU A 571 -17.04 11.73 -24.57
N GLU A 572 -16.84 10.84 -25.54
CA GLU A 572 -17.35 11.04 -26.90
C GLU A 572 -18.86 10.82 -26.88
N VAL A 573 -19.62 11.82 -27.34
CA VAL A 573 -21.08 11.75 -27.49
C VAL A 573 -21.40 11.78 -28.97
N ASP A 574 -22.07 10.75 -29.47
CA ASP A 574 -22.45 10.61 -30.89
C ASP A 574 -21.26 10.77 -31.87
N GLY A 575 -20.05 10.36 -31.44
CA GLY A 575 -18.82 10.47 -32.24
C GLY A 575 -18.22 11.88 -32.30
N VAL A 576 -18.74 12.83 -31.52
CA VAL A 576 -18.21 14.19 -31.40
C VAL A 576 -17.36 14.31 -30.14
N LYS A 577 -16.08 14.67 -30.31
CA LYS A 577 -15.18 15.04 -29.22
C LYS A 577 -15.45 16.49 -28.78
N PRO A 578 -15.29 16.82 -27.48
CA PRO A 578 -15.32 18.21 -27.04
C PRO A 578 -14.22 19.02 -27.72
N THR A 579 -14.48 20.30 -27.91
CA THR A 579 -13.46 21.22 -28.45
C THR A 579 -12.36 21.48 -27.43
N GLU A 580 -11.17 21.88 -27.89
CA GLU A 580 -10.05 22.23 -27.03
C GLU A 580 -10.41 23.34 -26.02
N GLU A 581 -11.24 24.31 -26.42
CA GLU A 581 -11.70 25.38 -25.52
C GLU A 581 -12.62 24.85 -24.40
N GLN A 582 -13.48 23.88 -24.71
CA GLN A 582 -14.36 23.26 -23.71
C GLN A 582 -13.55 22.43 -22.71
N VAL A 583 -12.56 21.68 -23.19
CA VAL A 583 -11.63 20.93 -22.33
C VAL A 583 -10.85 21.88 -21.44
N LYS A 584 -10.37 23.00 -21.99
CA LYS A 584 -9.63 24.02 -21.24
C LYS A 584 -10.50 24.68 -20.15
N GLU A 585 -11.72 25.13 -20.48
CA GLU A 585 -12.62 25.74 -19.48
C GLU A 585 -12.95 24.76 -18.35
N ALA A 586 -13.23 23.49 -18.68
CA ALA A 586 -13.49 22.46 -17.69
C ALA A 586 -12.26 22.20 -16.80
N THR A 587 -11.07 22.17 -17.40
CA THR A 587 -9.80 21.96 -16.69
C THR A 587 -9.49 23.10 -15.72
N ASP A 588 -9.59 24.35 -16.19
CA ASP A 588 -9.38 25.55 -15.37
C ASP A 588 -10.34 25.59 -14.17
N TYR A 589 -11.62 25.25 -14.41
CA TYR A 589 -12.62 25.15 -13.36
C TYR A 589 -12.28 24.06 -12.32
N CYS A 590 -11.73 22.93 -12.75
CA CYS A 590 -11.33 21.86 -11.84
C CYS A 590 -10.18 22.29 -10.95
N PHE A 591 -9.20 23.02 -11.48
CA PHE A 591 -8.13 23.61 -10.68
C PHE A 591 -8.67 24.57 -9.62
N GLU A 592 -9.58 25.48 -9.98
CA GLU A 592 -10.23 26.39 -9.02
C GLU A 592 -10.96 25.62 -7.90
N MET A 593 -11.69 24.55 -8.27
CA MET A 593 -12.40 23.74 -7.29
C MET A 593 -11.47 22.93 -6.40
N MET A 594 -10.35 22.42 -6.92
CA MET A 594 -9.33 21.74 -6.10
C MET A 594 -8.72 22.70 -5.07
N GLU A 595 -8.37 23.93 -5.46
CA GLU A 595 -7.84 24.94 -4.54
C GLU A 595 -8.86 25.29 -3.44
N LYS A 596 -10.14 25.42 -3.82
CA LYS A 596 -11.22 25.66 -2.86
C LYS A 596 -11.43 24.48 -1.90
N MET A 597 -11.34 23.25 -2.40
CA MET A 597 -11.42 22.04 -1.57
C MET A 597 -10.25 21.96 -0.59
N GLU A 598 -9.04 22.31 -1.02
CA GLU A 598 -7.87 22.33 -0.14
C GLU A 598 -8.01 23.37 0.98
N LYS A 599 -8.41 24.60 0.65
CA LYS A 599 -8.70 25.64 1.66
C LYS A 599 -9.77 25.20 2.65
N ALA A 600 -10.85 24.57 2.19
CA ALA A 600 -11.90 24.04 3.06
C ALA A 600 -11.39 22.88 3.95
N ARG A 601 -10.56 21.99 3.40
CA ARG A 601 -9.94 20.88 4.13
C ARG A 601 -9.03 21.37 5.25
N LEU A 602 -8.18 22.36 4.97
CA LEU A 602 -7.27 22.97 5.97
C LEU A 602 -8.05 23.61 7.14
N ASN A 603 -9.23 24.16 6.86
CA ASN A 603 -10.11 24.73 7.89
C ASN A 603 -11.02 23.68 8.58
N GLY A 604 -10.89 22.39 8.26
CA GLY A 604 -11.72 21.32 8.80
C GLY A 604 -13.18 21.34 8.35
N ASN A 605 -13.52 22.13 7.32
CA ASN A 605 -14.88 22.24 6.78
C ASN A 605 -15.15 21.16 5.73
N TYR A 606 -15.29 19.91 6.18
CA TYR A 606 -15.50 18.77 5.30
C TYR A 606 -16.82 18.83 4.50
N HIS A 607 -17.83 19.55 5.00
CA HIS A 607 -19.08 19.77 4.24
C HIS A 607 -18.82 20.59 2.98
N GLU A 608 -18.04 21.67 3.07
CA GLU A 608 -17.68 22.47 1.89
C GLU A 608 -16.76 21.71 0.94
N VAL A 609 -15.88 20.84 1.45
CA VAL A 609 -15.07 19.94 0.60
C VAL A 609 -15.98 19.05 -0.25
N VAL A 610 -16.93 18.35 0.38
CA VAL A 610 -17.87 17.45 -0.34
C VAL A 610 -18.77 18.23 -1.29
N LYS A 611 -19.24 19.42 -0.89
CA LYS A 611 -20.06 20.28 -1.75
C LYS A 611 -19.29 20.73 -2.99
N SER A 612 -18.07 21.24 -2.83
CA SER A 612 -17.20 21.62 -3.95
C SER A 612 -16.90 20.43 -4.87
N ALA A 613 -16.61 19.26 -4.30
CA ALA A 613 -16.38 18.03 -5.08
C ALA A 613 -17.59 17.65 -5.93
N ARG A 614 -18.80 17.68 -5.36
CA ARG A 614 -20.04 17.40 -6.08
C ARG A 614 -20.32 18.41 -7.19
N ILE A 615 -20.04 19.70 -6.95
CA ILE A 615 -20.23 20.75 -7.95
C ILE A 615 -19.24 20.56 -9.11
N ALA A 616 -17.96 20.34 -8.80
CA ALA A 616 -16.92 20.05 -9.79
C ALA A 616 -17.29 18.85 -10.66
N TRP A 617 -17.68 17.75 -10.01
CA TRP A 617 -18.11 16.52 -10.68
C TRP A 617 -19.32 16.74 -11.58
N ARG A 618 -20.36 17.43 -11.09
CA ARG A 618 -21.56 17.74 -11.89
C ARG A 618 -21.24 18.62 -13.09
N ARG A 619 -20.36 19.62 -12.94
CA ARG A 619 -20.01 20.50 -14.04
C ARG A 619 -19.17 19.78 -15.08
N GLN A 620 -18.22 18.93 -14.68
CA GLN A 620 -17.55 18.00 -15.58
C GLN A 620 -18.59 17.18 -16.36
N ASN A 621 -19.51 16.49 -15.66
CA ASN A 621 -20.60 15.73 -16.29
C ASN A 621 -21.55 16.56 -17.16
N GLN A 622 -21.75 17.84 -16.85
CA GLN A 622 -22.62 18.72 -17.62
C GLN A 622 -21.95 19.15 -18.94
N PHE A 623 -20.64 19.43 -18.96
CA PHE A 623 -19.90 19.60 -20.21
C PHE A 623 -20.00 18.36 -21.09
N TRP A 624 -20.00 17.16 -20.49
CA TRP A 624 -20.21 15.88 -21.18
C TRP A 624 -21.66 15.68 -21.69
N LEU A 625 -22.66 16.25 -21.02
CA LEU A 625 -24.09 16.17 -21.41
C LEU A 625 -24.54 17.27 -22.38
N THR A 626 -23.77 18.33 -22.59
CA THR A 626 -24.21 19.45 -23.46
C THR A 626 -24.06 19.12 -24.95
N LEU A 627 -23.36 18.04 -25.30
CA LEU A 627 -23.22 17.55 -26.68
C LEU A 627 -24.43 16.72 -27.17
N THR A 628 -25.31 16.23 -26.29
CA THR A 628 -26.55 15.51 -26.71
C THR A 628 -27.71 16.44 -27.06
N PHE A 629 -27.68 17.72 -26.67
CA PHE A 629 -28.81 18.64 -26.90
C PHE A 629 -28.66 19.57 -28.10
N THR A 630 -27.52 19.59 -28.78
CA THR A 630 -27.31 20.42 -29.99
C THR A 630 -27.42 19.64 -31.30
N SER A 631 -27.56 18.31 -31.28
CA SER A 631 -27.78 17.49 -32.48
C SER A 631 -29.25 17.12 -32.73
N CYS A 632 -30.15 17.31 -31.77
CA CYS A 632 -31.58 17.05 -31.95
C CYS A 632 -32.33 18.34 -32.32
N GLY A 633 -32.14 18.77 -33.57
CA GLY A 633 -33.02 19.73 -34.21
C GLY A 633 -34.39 19.11 -34.47
N CYS A 634 -35.29 19.15 -33.49
CA CYS A 634 -36.72 19.02 -33.72
C CYS A 634 -37.45 20.07 -32.89
N GLY A 635 -38.03 21.02 -33.62
CA GLY A 635 -38.67 22.20 -33.06
C GLY A 635 -39.95 21.88 -32.30
N ALA A 636 -40.31 22.85 -31.47
CA ALA A 636 -41.62 22.97 -30.86
C ALA A 636 -42.75 22.74 -31.87
N ARG A 637 -43.61 21.76 -31.58
CA ARG A 637 -45.07 21.81 -31.74
C ARG A 637 -45.73 20.71 -30.91
#